data_AF-A0A6J0YQ27-F1
#
_entry.id   AF-A0A6J0YQ27-F1
#
_cell.length_a   1.000
_cell.length_b   1.000
_cell.length_c   1.000
_cell.angle_alpha   90.00
_cell.angle_beta   90.00
_cell.angle_gamma   90.00
#
_symmetry.space_group_name_H-M   'P 1'
#
loop_
_entity.id
_entity.type
_entity.pdbx_description
1 polymer ?
#
loop_
_entity_poly.entity_id
_entity_poly.type
_entity_poly.pdbx_seq_one_letter_code
_entity_poly.pdbx_strand_id
1 'polypeptide(L)' 'MACPVAILLENFPNFLSACEKRGRDYLSNIFDKKDKNKDHHIDFSEFLSLLADIATDYHNHSHGSELCSGGNQ' A
#
# COMPACT_ATOMS: atom_id res chain seq x y z
N MET A 1 -17.14 14.90 -5.64
CA MET A 1 -16.52 13.61 -6.00
C MET A 1 -15.04 13.77 -5.73
N ALA A 2 -14.52 13.14 -4.68
CA ALA A 2 -13.09 13.21 -4.38
C ALA A 2 -12.33 12.26 -5.31
N CYS A 3 -11.19 12.69 -5.85
CA CYS A 3 -10.34 11.87 -6.70
C CYS A 3 -9.80 10.70 -5.86
N PRO A 4 -9.98 9.42 -6.27
CA PRO A 4 -9.46 8.27 -5.53
C PRO A 4 -7.94 8.37 -5.27
N VAL A 5 -7.20 8.94 -6.21
CA VAL A 5 -5.75 9.17 -6.07
C VAL A 5 -5.44 10.22 -5.01
N ALA A 6 -6.24 11.27 -4.89
CA ALA A 6 -6.06 12.30 -3.85
C ALA A 6 -6.30 11.70 -2.45
N ILE A 7 -7.32 10.84 -2.31
CA ILE A 7 -7.58 10.12 -1.06
C ILE A 7 -6.38 9.24 -0.69
N LEU A 8 -5.80 8.52 -1.66
CA LEU A 8 -4.61 7.70 -1.41
C LEU A 8 -3.42 8.54 -0.97
N LEU A 9 -3.16 9.68 -1.63
CA LEU A 9 -2.04 10.56 -1.28
C LEU A 9 -2.20 11.21 0.10
N GLU A 10 -3.41 11.68 0.43
CA GLU A 10 -3.70 12.32 1.72
C GLU A 10 -3.66 11.31 2.89
N ASN A 11 -4.00 10.04 2.63
CA ASN A 11 -4.10 9.02 3.66
C ASN A 11 -2.92 8.04 3.69
N PHE A 12 -1.97 8.14 2.76
CA PHE A 12 -0.76 7.31 2.77
C PHE A 12 0.03 7.40 4.10
N PRO A 13 0.21 8.59 4.72
CA PRO A 13 0.84 8.67 6.04
C PRO A 13 0.08 7.90 7.13
N ASN A 14 -1.26 7.88 7.08
CA ASN A 14 -2.08 7.14 8.04
C ASN A 14 -1.89 5.63 7.89
N PHE A 15 -1.80 5.15 6.65
CA PHE A 15 -1.53 3.74 6.35
C PHE A 15 -0.14 3.32 6.84
N LEU A 16 0.90 4.11 6.55
CA LEU A 16 2.26 3.82 7.02
C LEU A 16 2.33 3.78 8.55
N SER A 17 1.71 4.76 9.22
CA SER A 17 1.65 4.77 10.69
C SER A 17 0.95 3.53 11.25
N ALA A 18 -0.09 3.03 10.58
CA ALA A 18 -0.77 1.81 10.99
C ALA A 18 0.12 0.57 10.81
N CYS A 19 0.91 0.49 9.73
CA CYS A 19 1.89 -0.58 9.54
C CYS A 19 2.97 -0.58 10.62
N GLU A 20 3.56 0.58 10.93
CA GLU A 20 4.59 0.73 11.97
C GLU A 20 4.07 0.31 13.35
N LYS A 21 2.86 0.77 13.74
CA LYS A 21 2.23 0.38 15.01
C LYS A 21 2.00 -1.13 15.14
N ARG A 22 1.92 -1.84 14.02
CA ARG A 22 1.76 -3.31 13.97
C ARG A 22 3.09 -4.04 13.94
N GLY A 23 4.21 -3.33 14.01
CA GLY A 23 5.54 -3.92 13.82
C GLY A 23 5.75 -4.47 12.40
N ARG A 24 4.96 -4.02 11.42
CA ARG A 24 5.20 -4.34 10.02
C ARG A 24 6.11 -3.31 9.42
N ASP A 25 7.32 -3.74 9.12
CA ASP A 25 8.26 -2.96 8.33
C ASP A 25 7.85 -3.03 6.85
N TYR A 26 6.85 -2.21 6.51
CA TYR A 26 6.28 -2.17 5.16
C TYR A 26 7.30 -1.66 4.15
N LEU A 27 8.04 -0.62 4.49
CA LEU A 27 8.98 0.02 3.56
C LEU A 27 10.22 -0.83 3.29
N SER A 28 10.65 -1.70 4.21
CA SER A 28 11.88 -2.47 3.99
C SER A 28 11.79 -3.55 2.92
N ASN A 29 10.59 -4.07 2.63
CA ASN A 29 10.44 -5.15 1.65
C ASN A 29 9.49 -4.81 0.49
N ILE A 30 8.80 -3.66 0.53
CA ILE A 30 7.85 -3.32 -0.51
C ILE A 30 8.52 -3.11 -1.87
N PHE A 31 9.74 -2.58 -1.89
CA PHE A 31 10.50 -2.41 -3.13
C PHE A 31 10.76 -3.76 -3.79
N ASP A 32 11.39 -4.70 -3.08
CA ASP A 32 11.71 -6.04 -3.58
C ASP A 32 10.47 -6.85 -3.99
N LYS A 33 9.33 -6.61 -3.35
CA LYS A 33 8.05 -7.26 -3.70
C LYS A 33 7.42 -6.70 -4.96
N LYS A 34 7.62 -5.40 -5.21
CA LYS A 34 6.98 -4.69 -6.32
C LYS A 34 7.85 -4.64 -7.57
N ASP A 35 9.17 -4.70 -7.41
CA ASP A 35 10.14 -4.96 -8.49
C ASP A 35 10.03 -6.42 -8.93
N LYS A 36 9.02 -6.72 -9.76
CA LYS A 36 8.71 -8.08 -10.21
C LYS A 36 9.71 -8.57 -11.24
N ASN A 37 10.22 -7.66 -12.06
CA ASN A 37 11.17 -7.98 -13.11
C ASN A 37 12.62 -8.05 -12.59
N LYS A 38 12.88 -7.59 -11.36
CA LYS A 38 14.17 -7.58 -10.66
C LYS A 38 15.23 -6.73 -11.36
N ASP A 39 14.80 -5.62 -11.95
CA ASP A 39 15.69 -4.67 -12.61
C ASP A 39 16.19 -3.56 -11.67
N HIS A 40 15.80 -3.61 -10.39
CA HIS A 40 16.10 -2.61 -9.37
C HIS A 40 15.49 -1.23 -9.66
N HIS A 41 14.43 -1.20 -10.46
CA HIS A 41 13.58 -0.06 -10.69
C HIS A 41 12.12 -0.43 -10.43
N ILE A 42 11.27 0.58 -10.31
CA ILE A 42 9.82 0.40 -10.23
C ILE A 42 9.24 1.10 -11.45
N ASP A 43 8.75 0.32 -12.39
CA ASP A 43 8.06 0.84 -13.55
C ASP A 43 6.63 1.30 -13.20
N PHE A 44 5.94 1.89 -14.17
CA PHE A 44 4.59 2.40 -13.93
C PHE A 44 3.59 1.30 -13.56
N SER A 45 3.73 0.09 -14.12
CA SER A 45 2.84 -1.03 -13.85
C SER A 45 3.06 -1.62 -12.46
N GLU A 46 4.30 -1.67 -12.00
CA GLU A 46 4.70 -2.08 -10.66
C GLU A 46 4.25 -1.06 -9.61
N PHE A 47 4.39 0.23 -9.92
CA PHE A 47 3.82 1.30 -9.10
C PHE A 47 2.29 1.22 -9.00
N LEU A 48 1.59 0.93 -10.10
CA LEU A 48 0.14 0.71 -10.06
C LEU A 48 -0.22 -0.52 -9.20
N SER A 49 0.59 -1.58 -9.22
CA SER A 49 0.41 -2.72 -8.33
C SER A 49 0.55 -2.34 -6.85
N LEU A 50 1.45 -1.43 -6.51
CA LEU A 50 1.56 -0.89 -5.15
C LEU A 50 0.30 -0.12 -4.73
N LEU A 51 -0.19 0.76 -5.61
CA LEU A 51 -1.42 1.52 -5.34
C LEU A 51 -2.64 0.61 -5.18
N ALA A 52 -2.71 -0.48 -5.95
CA ALA A 52 -3.78 -1.47 -5.83
C ALA A 52 -3.82 -2.10 -4.44
N ASP A 53 -2.68 -2.53 -3.88
CA ASP A 53 -2.60 -3.10 -2.53
C ASP A 53 -3.14 -2.13 -1.48
N ILE A 54 -2.71 -0.86 -1.54
CA ILE A 54 -3.13 0.16 -0.58
C ILE A 54 -4.64 0.41 -0.72
N ALA A 55 -5.14 0.53 -1.95
CA ALA A 55 -6.57 0.68 -2.20
C ALA A 55 -7.38 -0.51 -1.69
N THR A 56 -6.88 -1.74 -1.83
CA THR A 56 -7.49 -2.95 -1.27
C THR A 56 -7.51 -2.93 0.25
N ASP A 57 -6.44 -2.49 0.90
CA ASP A 57 -6.40 -2.38 2.38
C ASP A 57 -7.41 -1.33 2.88
N TYR A 58 -7.51 -0.18 2.22
CA TYR A 58 -8.54 0.84 2.52
C TYR A 58 -9.95 0.34 2.24
N HIS A 59 -10.16 -0.44 1.18
CA HIS A 59 -11.45 -1.08 0.91
C HIS A 59 -11.83 -2.02 2.05
N ASN A 60 -10.91 -2.89 2.50
CA ASN A 60 -11.15 -3.80 3.63
C ASN A 60 -11.39 -3.03 4.93
N HIS A 61 -10.69 -1.91 5.13
CA HIS A 61 -10.90 -1.03 6.27
C HIS A 61 -12.30 -0.43 6.29
N SER A 62 -12.86 -0.08 5.13
CA SER A 62 -14.25 0.39 5.03
C SER A 62 -15.28 -0.67 5.44
N HIS A 63 -14.91 -1.95 5.42
CA HIS A 63 -15.70 -3.08 5.93
C HIS A 63 -15.41 -3.43 7.41
N GLY A 64 -14.63 -2.61 8.11
CA GLY A 64 -14.31 -2.79 9.54
C GLY A 64 -13.01 -3.54 9.82
N SER A 65 -12.24 -3.90 8.79
CA SER A 65 -10.88 -4.42 9.00
C SER A 65 -9.97 -3.32 9.53
N GLU A 66 -8.91 -3.68 10.22
CA GLU A 66 -7.91 -2.69 10.63
C GLU A 66 -6.98 -2.34 9.47
N LEU A 67 -6.53 -1.08 9.38
CA LEU A 67 -5.56 -0.66 8.38
C LEU A 67 -4.24 -1.43 8.50
N CYS A 68 -3.59 -1.66 7.37
CA CYS A 68 -2.42 -2.50 7.23
C CYS A 68 -2.64 -3.86 7.89
N SER A 69 -3.70 -4.58 7.48
CA SER A 69 -4.07 -5.92 7.98
C SER A 69 -3.39 -7.05 7.21
N GLY A 70 -2.91 -6.79 5.99
CA GLY A 70 -2.04 -7.69 5.24
C GLY A 70 -2.77 -8.67 4.32
N GLY A 71 -3.57 -8.15 3.39
CA GLY A 71 -3.97 -8.92 2.22
C GLY A 71 -2.82 -9.00 1.20
N ASN A 72 -2.56 -10.22 0.68
CA ASN A 72 -1.48 -10.62 -0.24
C ASN A 72 -0.32 -9.63 -0.37
N GLN A 73 0.66 -9.85 0.51
CA GLN A 73 2.05 -9.40 0.32
C GLN A 73 2.70 -10.09 -0.88
#